data_AF-A0A7X3MDA3-F1
#
_entry.id   AF-A0A7X3MDA3-F1
#
_cell.length_a   1.000
_cell.length_b   1.000
_cell.length_c   1.000
_cell.angle_alpha   90.00
_cell.angle_beta   90.00
_cell.angle_gamma   90.00
#
_symmetry.space_group_name_H-M   'P 1'
#
loop_
_entity.id
_entity.type
_entity.pdbx_description
1 polymer ?
#
loop_
_entity_poly.entity_id
_entity_poly.type
_entity_poly.pdbx_seq_one_letter_code
_entity_poly.pdbx_strand_id
1 'polypeptide(L)'
;MDKNMIIFNGLRCKVNTKAAFVDMCMETPALASKMLASPVVRSECERKVCSLEDNEKSGVYALRVELNEEKREQIYEEIFGDKLEEERFQELSEIHRRLLEPIRVMHQKETKIDVIPFIVYGVVRNSRCKSMLLESLKGCEKECLKLFQGSEYQSAGFLRKFLLDERKAAKLMTGLLLLLRQEESEEQYRMVMNIIYAGYKSLKNVVKKLDYLTGKQFEELMRKDAMVEISLCQMVIEMVIAEDLDIPRLMDYQFCQVVCMLKIYEERRLNPQEMEADMAEGKRIYRKFLREHREPGAYYVSEFLETENQEMCERWERMEKLLNIFGMETRALYGIYLEKWEAEMLCTIFEEKDWERYKYVLLLGTLCKYIQQIEAMYESEIPEEIQYQRSCEESAVKSMEYERKRMEERLHKLERQKTDKEHELAEAERLIERLRRESMKKDEQHEREKTELNKLREFVFCKKGEGKAESTSDGIGSQMLDVGRLERSIVIGGHRNWQKKLRRCLPTSQFLSSDYMNFDPSVLHNKKYIIVNTDILKHGLYYKIMNERKKEQKVVYVHGNNVDRTLREIARQLG
;
A
#
# COMPACT_ATOMS: atom_id res chain seq x y z
N MET A 1 -0.29 -0.36 25.93
CA MET A 1 -0.92 -1.52 25.28
C MET A 1 0.07 -2.64 24.96
N ASP A 2 -0.34 -3.89 25.17
CA ASP A 2 0.36 -5.07 24.66
C ASP A 2 0.15 -5.15 23.14
N LYS A 3 1.23 -5.31 22.36
CA LYS A 3 1.13 -5.44 20.91
C LYS A 3 0.46 -6.74 20.49
N ASN A 4 0.34 -7.72 21.38
CA ASN A 4 -0.23 -9.03 21.05
C ASN A 4 -1.76 -9.11 21.07
N MET A 5 -2.47 -8.00 21.32
CA MET A 5 -3.94 -8.03 21.37
C MET A 5 -4.56 -8.39 20.02
N ILE A 6 -5.70 -9.09 20.09
CA ILE A 6 -6.49 -9.60 18.96
C ILE A 6 -6.87 -8.48 18.00
N ILE A 7 -7.27 -7.31 18.52
CA ILE A 7 -7.68 -6.18 17.67
C ILE A 7 -6.53 -5.71 16.77
N PHE A 8 -5.29 -5.66 17.30
CA PHE A 8 -4.12 -5.20 16.56
C PHE A 8 -3.61 -6.24 15.57
N ASN A 9 -3.49 -7.50 15.99
CA ASN A 9 -2.69 -8.51 15.28
C ASN A 9 -3.50 -9.66 14.68
N GLY A 10 -4.82 -9.64 14.85
CA GLY A 10 -5.68 -10.78 14.57
C GLY A 10 -5.56 -11.86 15.64
N LEU A 11 -6.32 -12.94 15.47
CA LEU A 11 -6.23 -14.09 16.36
C LEU A 11 -5.04 -14.96 15.92
N ARG A 12 -4.07 -15.14 16.82
CA ARG A 12 -2.92 -16.03 16.61
C ARG A 12 -2.96 -17.18 17.60
N CYS A 13 -2.82 -18.40 17.09
CA CYS A 13 -2.94 -19.62 17.87
C CYS A 13 -1.89 -20.63 17.40
N LYS A 14 -1.08 -21.13 18.33
CA LYS A 14 -0.17 -22.26 18.10
C LYS A 14 -0.35 -23.24 19.27
N VAL A 15 -0.90 -24.41 18.97
CA VAL A 15 -1.30 -25.41 19.97
C VAL A 15 -0.84 -26.79 19.51
N ASN A 16 -0.38 -27.61 20.44
CA ASN A 16 -0.33 -29.05 20.22
C ASN A 16 -1.75 -29.61 20.27
N THR A 17 -2.43 -29.62 19.13
CA THR A 17 -3.83 -30.02 19.06
C THR A 17 -4.05 -31.50 19.41
N LYS A 18 -3.03 -32.35 19.22
CA LYS A 18 -3.08 -33.75 19.65
C LYS A 18 -3.12 -33.86 21.17
N ALA A 19 -2.25 -33.11 21.86
CA ALA A 19 -2.27 -33.05 23.31
C ALA A 19 -3.60 -32.49 23.85
N ALA A 20 -4.10 -31.40 23.26
CA ALA A 20 -5.39 -30.82 23.63
C ALA A 20 -6.58 -31.77 23.37
N PHE A 21 -6.52 -32.57 22.29
CA PHE A 21 -7.52 -33.60 22.02
C PHE A 21 -7.54 -34.68 23.10
N VAL A 22 -6.36 -35.10 23.56
CA VAL A 22 -6.23 -36.06 24.66
C VAL A 22 -6.82 -35.47 25.94
N ASP A 23 -6.55 -34.20 26.25
CA ASP A 23 -7.17 -33.53 27.40
C ASP A 23 -8.70 -33.55 27.31
N MET A 24 -9.28 -33.22 26.14
CA MET A 24 -10.73 -33.29 25.92
C MET A 24 -11.28 -34.72 26.08
N CYS A 25 -10.59 -35.73 25.55
CA CYS A 25 -11.00 -37.14 25.70
C CYS A 25 -10.92 -37.62 27.15
N MET A 26 -9.95 -37.15 27.93
CA MET A 26 -9.82 -37.47 29.35
C MET A 26 -10.96 -36.88 30.20
N GLU A 27 -11.62 -35.80 29.76
CA GLU A 27 -12.82 -35.29 30.40
C GLU A 27 -14.06 -36.18 30.19
N THR A 28 -14.02 -37.09 29.21
CA THR A 28 -15.12 -38.02 28.90
C THR A 28 -14.87 -39.39 29.53
N PRO A 29 -15.67 -39.85 30.52
CA PRO A 29 -15.37 -41.07 31.30
C PRO A 29 -15.11 -42.34 30.48
N ALA A 30 -15.85 -42.51 29.38
CA ALA A 30 -15.72 -43.68 28.49
C ALA A 30 -14.40 -43.70 27.69
N LEU A 31 -13.87 -42.52 27.34
CA LEU A 31 -12.61 -42.37 26.61
C LEU A 31 -11.42 -42.31 27.56
N ALA A 32 -11.57 -41.64 28.71
CA ALA A 32 -10.59 -41.60 29.78
C ALA A 32 -10.12 -43.00 30.20
N SER A 33 -11.05 -43.95 30.36
CA SER A 33 -10.72 -45.34 30.72
C SER A 33 -9.80 -46.04 29.70
N LYS A 34 -9.92 -45.71 28.40
CA LYS A 34 -9.03 -46.24 27.34
C LYS A 34 -7.67 -45.55 27.35
N MET A 35 -7.64 -44.25 27.63
CA MET A 35 -6.40 -43.46 27.70
C MET A 35 -5.55 -43.81 28.92
N LEU A 36 -6.18 -44.04 30.08
CA LEU A 36 -5.51 -44.50 31.30
C LEU A 36 -4.89 -45.91 31.16
N ALA A 37 -5.32 -46.68 30.16
CA ALA A 37 -4.73 -47.98 29.84
C ALA A 37 -3.47 -47.89 28.96
N SER A 38 -3.09 -46.70 28.46
CA SER A 38 -1.87 -46.50 27.66
C SER A 38 -0.60 -46.86 28.47
N PRO A 39 0.40 -47.51 27.85
CA PRO A 39 1.70 -47.79 28.45
C PRO A 39 2.40 -46.53 29.00
N VAL A 40 2.25 -45.38 28.32
CA VAL A 40 2.84 -44.09 28.74
C VAL A 40 2.29 -43.68 30.11
N VAL A 41 0.97 -43.75 30.30
CA VAL A 41 0.32 -43.39 31.58
C VAL A 41 0.73 -44.35 32.69
N ARG A 42 0.79 -45.66 32.40
CA ARG A 42 1.22 -46.67 33.40
C ARG A 42 2.65 -46.42 33.88
N SER A 43 3.57 -46.08 32.97
CA SER A 43 4.96 -45.78 33.32
C SER A 43 5.15 -44.53 34.19
N GLU A 44 4.22 -43.58 34.13
CA GLU A 44 4.25 -42.33 34.90
C GLU A 44 3.59 -42.46 36.27
N CYS A 45 2.48 -43.22 36.37
CA CYS A 45 1.91 -43.60 37.66
C CYS A 45 2.93 -44.32 38.56
N GLU A 46 3.89 -45.04 37.96
CA GLU A 46 5.00 -45.69 38.67
C GLU A 46 6.11 -44.71 39.13
N ARG A 47 6.20 -43.49 38.56
CA ARG A 47 7.35 -42.59 38.74
C ARG A 47 7.08 -41.27 39.47
N LYS A 48 5.85 -40.71 39.55
CA LYS A 48 5.53 -39.54 40.41
C LYS A 48 4.03 -39.30 40.63
N VAL A 49 3.71 -38.89 41.88
CA VAL A 49 2.45 -38.44 42.51
C VAL A 49 1.19 -38.41 41.63
N CYS A 50 0.36 -39.44 41.75
CA CYS A 50 -1.06 -39.38 41.43
C CYS A 50 -1.80 -38.72 42.61
N SER A 51 -2.50 -37.62 42.38
CA SER A 51 -3.42 -37.05 43.39
C SER A 51 -4.81 -37.65 43.20
N LEU A 52 -5.37 -38.20 44.28
CA LEU A 52 -6.78 -38.55 44.37
C LEU A 52 -7.53 -37.28 44.78
N GLU A 53 -8.25 -36.65 43.85
CA GLU A 53 -9.21 -35.58 44.20
C GLU A 53 -10.62 -36.18 44.25
N ASP A 54 -11.30 -35.94 45.37
CA ASP A 54 -12.67 -36.39 45.60
C ASP A 54 -13.63 -35.43 44.87
N ASN A 55 -14.45 -35.96 43.96
CA ASN A 55 -15.46 -35.14 43.30
C ASN A 55 -16.67 -35.05 44.24
N GLU A 56 -16.75 -33.96 45.04
CA GLU A 56 -17.73 -33.76 46.12
C GLU A 56 -19.20 -33.99 45.71
N LYS A 57 -19.52 -33.99 44.41
CA LYS A 57 -20.88 -34.21 43.88
C LYS A 57 -21.20 -35.66 43.48
N SER A 58 -20.20 -36.52 43.27
CA SER A 58 -20.42 -37.88 42.77
C SER A 58 -19.74 -39.00 43.58
N GLY A 59 -18.83 -38.67 44.50
CA GLY A 59 -18.13 -39.66 45.33
C GLY A 59 -17.22 -40.60 44.54
N VAL A 60 -16.82 -40.22 43.32
CA VAL A 60 -15.92 -40.97 42.45
C VAL A 60 -14.52 -40.35 42.53
N TYR A 61 -13.56 -41.14 42.98
CA TYR A 61 -12.13 -40.80 42.95
C TYR A 61 -11.63 -40.78 41.50
N ALA A 62 -11.21 -39.61 41.03
CA ALA A 62 -10.55 -39.48 39.73
C ALA A 62 -9.04 -39.45 39.93
N LEU A 63 -8.33 -40.34 39.22
CA LEU A 63 -6.87 -40.33 39.19
C LEU A 63 -6.42 -39.19 38.26
N ARG A 64 -5.87 -38.10 38.82
CA ARG A 64 -5.30 -37.01 38.01
C ARG A 64 -3.81 -37.26 37.82
N VAL A 65 -3.41 -37.56 36.59
CA VAL A 65 -1.99 -37.71 36.21
C VAL A 65 -1.53 -36.42 35.55
N GLU A 66 -0.54 -35.74 36.13
CA GLU A 66 0.09 -34.59 35.50
C GLU A 66 1.00 -35.06 34.35
N LEU A 67 0.45 -35.07 33.14
CA LEU A 67 1.20 -35.34 31.93
C LEU A 67 1.74 -34.02 31.35
N ASN A 68 2.95 -34.04 30.79
CA ASN A 68 3.42 -32.94 29.96
C ASN A 68 2.83 -33.05 28.54
N GLU A 69 2.97 -31.99 27.75
CA GLU A 69 2.39 -31.88 26.41
C GLU A 69 2.91 -32.97 25.45
N GLU A 70 4.20 -33.31 25.52
CA GLU A 70 4.84 -34.36 24.72
C GLU A 70 4.26 -35.76 25.03
N LYS A 71 4.04 -36.09 26.31
CA LYS A 71 3.44 -37.36 26.71
C LYS A 71 1.99 -37.48 26.25
N ARG A 72 1.22 -36.37 26.31
CA ARG A 72 -0.14 -36.36 25.78
C ARG A 72 -0.15 -36.59 24.26
N GLU A 73 0.79 -36.01 23.53
CA GLU A 73 0.94 -36.29 22.10
C GLU A 73 1.30 -37.77 21.84
N GLN A 74 2.18 -38.36 22.65
CA GLN A 74 2.50 -39.80 22.54
C GLN A 74 1.26 -40.68 22.76
N ILE A 75 0.41 -40.36 23.74
CA ILE A 75 -0.87 -41.07 23.97
C ILE A 75 -1.78 -40.97 22.74
N TYR A 76 -1.80 -39.81 22.07
CA TYR A 76 -2.56 -39.66 20.83
C TYR A 76 -2.07 -40.62 19.75
N GLU A 77 -0.75 -40.65 19.50
CA GLU A 77 -0.17 -41.53 18.47
C GLU A 77 -0.45 -43.00 18.75
N GLU A 78 -0.27 -43.46 19.99
CA GLU A 78 -0.50 -44.86 20.37
C GLU A 78 -1.95 -45.32 20.18
N ILE A 79 -2.92 -44.45 20.46
CA ILE A 79 -4.34 -44.83 20.51
C ILE A 79 -5.05 -44.57 19.18
N PHE A 80 -4.69 -43.48 18.51
CA PHE A 80 -5.39 -42.95 17.34
C PHE A 80 -4.51 -42.83 16.08
N GLY A 81 -3.17 -42.82 16.19
CA GLY A 81 -2.24 -42.57 15.07
C GLY A 81 -2.53 -43.44 13.85
N ASP A 82 -2.36 -44.75 13.97
CA ASP A 82 -2.57 -45.73 12.87
C ASP A 82 -4.03 -45.82 12.39
N LYS A 83 -5.00 -45.30 13.16
CA LYS A 83 -6.43 -45.37 12.82
C LYS A 83 -6.92 -44.18 11.99
N LEU A 84 -6.11 -43.13 11.88
CA LEU A 84 -6.46 -41.86 11.24
C LEU A 84 -5.57 -41.54 10.03
N GLU A 85 -5.04 -42.56 9.36
CA GLU A 85 -4.35 -42.42 8.06
C GLU A 85 -5.28 -41.78 7.00
N GLU A 86 -4.70 -41.12 6.00
CA GLU A 86 -5.43 -40.27 5.04
C GLU A 86 -6.59 -40.97 4.32
N GLU A 87 -6.42 -42.24 3.94
CA GLU A 87 -7.45 -43.03 3.27
C GLU A 87 -8.66 -43.28 4.20
N ARG A 88 -8.41 -43.64 5.46
CA ARG A 88 -9.46 -43.91 6.45
C ARG A 88 -10.15 -42.64 6.93
N PHE A 89 -9.46 -41.50 6.89
CA PHE A 89 -10.06 -40.20 7.22
C PHE A 89 -11.18 -39.82 6.23
N GLN A 90 -11.04 -40.17 4.95
CA GLN A 90 -12.07 -39.88 3.95
C GLN A 90 -13.35 -40.72 4.15
N GLU A 91 -13.21 -41.91 4.75
CA GLU A 91 -14.32 -42.82 5.07
C GLU A 91 -15.13 -42.39 6.32
N LEU A 92 -14.61 -41.44 7.11
CA LEU A 92 -15.30 -40.93 8.29
C LEU A 92 -16.54 -40.11 7.91
N SER A 93 -17.58 -40.18 8.76
CA SER A 93 -18.73 -39.29 8.62
C SER A 93 -18.31 -37.82 8.76
N GLU A 94 -19.07 -36.91 8.15
CA GLU A 94 -18.76 -35.47 8.14
C GLU A 94 -18.56 -34.91 9.56
N ILE A 95 -19.35 -35.37 10.53
CA ILE A 95 -19.27 -34.96 11.93
C ILE A 95 -17.90 -35.34 12.53
N HIS A 96 -17.42 -36.56 12.29
CA HIS A 96 -16.12 -37.00 12.80
C HIS A 96 -14.95 -36.30 12.09
N ARG A 97 -15.08 -36.00 10.79
CA ARG A 97 -14.08 -35.21 10.07
C ARG A 97 -13.96 -33.80 10.65
N ARG A 98 -15.09 -33.12 10.87
CA ARG A 98 -15.12 -31.79 11.52
C ARG A 98 -14.54 -31.81 12.94
N LEU A 99 -14.79 -32.87 13.70
CA LEU A 99 -14.21 -33.06 15.03
C LEU A 99 -12.69 -33.06 14.98
N LEU A 100 -12.09 -33.78 14.02
CA LEU A 100 -10.64 -34.00 13.90
C LEU A 100 -9.90 -32.94 13.06
N GLU A 101 -10.63 -32.05 12.39
CA GLU A 101 -10.10 -30.98 11.55
C GLU A 101 -8.98 -30.16 12.22
N PRO A 102 -9.08 -29.77 13.51
CA PRO A 102 -8.00 -29.03 14.18
C PRO A 102 -6.65 -29.75 14.16
N ILE A 103 -6.65 -31.08 14.24
CA ILE A 103 -5.41 -31.87 14.24
C ILE A 103 -4.72 -31.81 12.88
N ARG A 104 -5.49 -31.81 11.79
CA ARG A 104 -4.93 -31.74 10.44
C ARG A 104 -4.38 -30.34 10.13
N VAL A 105 -5.15 -29.33 10.48
CA VAL A 105 -4.90 -27.96 10.02
C VAL A 105 -3.99 -27.18 10.96
N MET A 106 -4.06 -27.43 12.28
CA MET A 106 -3.44 -26.58 13.30
C MET A 106 -2.33 -27.25 14.13
N HIS A 107 -2.15 -28.57 14.09
CA HIS A 107 -1.17 -29.26 14.95
C HIS A 107 0.23 -28.66 14.86
N GLN A 108 0.68 -28.02 15.96
CA GLN A 108 1.96 -27.30 16.08
C GLN A 108 2.22 -26.22 15.01
N LYS A 109 1.20 -25.86 14.21
CA LYS A 109 1.26 -24.82 13.19
C LYS A 109 0.69 -23.52 13.75
N GLU A 110 1.37 -22.41 13.49
CA GLU A 110 0.82 -21.10 13.82
C GLU A 110 -0.35 -20.79 12.87
N THR A 111 -1.54 -20.65 13.43
CA THR A 111 -2.75 -20.25 12.70
C THR A 111 -3.03 -18.79 12.99
N LYS A 112 -3.24 -18.00 11.92
CA LYS A 112 -3.59 -16.59 11.98
C LYS A 112 -4.94 -16.39 11.33
N ILE A 113 -5.81 -15.60 11.97
CA ILE A 113 -7.13 -15.24 11.47
C ILE A 113 -7.27 -13.74 11.55
N ASP A 114 -7.70 -13.11 10.46
CA ASP A 114 -8.12 -11.73 10.48
C ASP A 114 -9.51 -11.58 11.10
N VAL A 115 -9.55 -10.85 12.23
CA VAL A 115 -10.75 -10.65 13.04
C VAL A 115 -11.60 -9.45 12.60
N ILE A 116 -11.07 -8.57 11.73
CA ILE A 116 -11.79 -7.35 11.32
C ILE A 116 -13.20 -7.66 10.80
N PRO A 117 -13.40 -8.60 9.86
CA PRO A 117 -14.73 -8.89 9.33
C PRO A 117 -15.73 -9.29 10.41
N PHE A 118 -15.31 -10.09 11.38
CA PHE A 118 -16.14 -10.58 12.47
C PHE A 118 -16.52 -9.45 13.44
N ILE A 119 -15.56 -8.59 13.78
CA ILE A 119 -15.81 -7.43 14.63
C ILE A 119 -16.74 -6.44 13.92
N VAL A 120 -16.47 -6.11 12.66
CA VAL A 120 -17.30 -5.18 11.88
C VAL A 120 -18.72 -5.71 11.75
N TYR A 121 -18.88 -6.99 11.40
CA TYR A 121 -20.20 -7.60 11.28
C TYR A 121 -20.96 -7.58 12.61
N GLY A 122 -20.32 -8.01 13.71
CA GLY A 122 -20.94 -8.01 15.03
C GLY A 122 -21.25 -6.60 15.58
N VAL A 123 -20.46 -5.59 15.23
CA VAL A 123 -20.70 -4.18 15.61
C VAL A 123 -21.84 -3.58 14.79
N VAL A 124 -21.81 -3.73 13.47
CA VAL A 124 -22.78 -3.07 12.58
C VAL A 124 -24.18 -3.66 12.71
N ARG A 125 -24.29 -4.99 12.91
CA ARG A 125 -25.58 -5.68 13.13
C ARG A 125 -26.19 -5.36 14.49
N ASN A 126 -25.41 -4.87 15.46
CA ASN A 126 -25.92 -4.43 16.75
C ASN A 126 -26.29 -2.94 16.69
N SER A 127 -27.59 -2.63 16.79
CA SER A 127 -28.09 -1.26 16.66
C SER A 127 -27.45 -0.26 17.63
N ARG A 128 -27.17 -0.68 18.88
CA ARG A 128 -26.53 0.18 19.89
C ARG A 128 -25.07 0.46 19.56
N CYS A 129 -24.33 -0.56 19.12
CA CYS A 129 -22.97 -0.37 18.65
C CYS A 129 -22.96 0.55 17.42
N LYS A 130 -23.85 0.33 16.45
CA LYS A 130 -23.98 1.16 15.24
C LYS A 130 -24.23 2.64 15.57
N SER A 131 -25.14 2.94 16.49
CA SER A 131 -25.38 4.32 16.95
C SER A 131 -24.15 4.92 17.64
N MET A 132 -23.53 4.18 18.57
CA MET A 132 -22.33 4.63 19.28
C MET A 132 -21.16 4.91 18.33
N LEU A 133 -20.98 4.07 17.30
CA LEU A 133 -19.96 4.23 16.27
C LEU A 133 -20.16 5.55 15.50
N LEU A 134 -21.36 5.78 15.00
CA LEU A 134 -21.67 6.98 14.20
C LEU A 134 -21.56 8.27 15.03
N GLU A 135 -21.84 8.21 16.33
CA GLU A 135 -21.65 9.35 17.23
C GLU A 135 -20.18 9.60 17.55
N SER A 136 -19.41 8.53 17.82
CA SER A 136 -18.00 8.62 18.23
C SER A 136 -17.09 9.09 17.10
N LEU A 137 -17.45 8.82 15.85
CA LEU A 137 -16.61 9.14 14.69
C LEU A 137 -16.85 10.53 14.08
N LYS A 138 -17.70 11.37 14.69
CA LYS A 138 -17.93 12.75 14.25
C LYS A 138 -16.62 13.54 14.27
N GLY A 139 -16.02 13.74 13.09
CA GLY A 139 -14.76 14.48 12.91
C GLY A 139 -13.61 13.65 12.31
N CYS A 140 -13.59 12.33 12.51
CA CYS A 140 -12.55 11.43 11.98
C CYS A 140 -13.07 10.48 10.88
N GLU A 141 -14.30 10.71 10.39
CA GLU A 141 -14.91 9.91 9.30
C GLU A 141 -14.02 9.84 8.06
N LYS A 142 -13.41 10.97 7.67
CA LYS A 142 -12.58 11.07 6.46
C LYS A 142 -11.35 10.16 6.52
N GLU A 143 -10.68 10.12 7.66
CA GLU A 143 -9.48 9.30 7.86
C GLU A 143 -9.83 7.80 7.83
N CYS A 144 -10.93 7.43 8.49
CA CYS A 144 -11.44 6.06 8.47
C CYS A 144 -11.82 5.62 7.04
N LEU A 145 -12.54 6.47 6.30
CA LEU A 145 -12.92 6.17 4.91
C LEU A 145 -11.69 6.03 3.99
N LYS A 146 -10.69 6.89 4.16
CA LYS A 146 -9.43 6.81 3.41
C LYS A 146 -8.73 5.47 3.62
N LEU A 147 -8.63 5.02 4.86
CA LEU A 147 -8.01 3.73 5.17
C LEU A 147 -8.81 2.54 4.66
N PHE A 148 -10.15 2.61 4.76
CA PHE A 148 -11.01 1.59 4.17
C PHE A 148 -10.80 1.45 2.65
N GLN A 149 -10.74 2.56 1.91
CA GLN A 149 -10.52 2.53 0.45
C GLN A 149 -9.15 1.98 0.06
N GLY A 150 -8.12 2.19 0.89
CA GLY A 150 -6.79 1.61 0.66
C GLY A 150 -6.65 0.13 1.05
N SER A 151 -7.74 -0.52 1.46
CA SER A 151 -7.70 -1.86 2.07
C SER A 151 -8.32 -2.96 1.19
N GLU A 152 -8.01 -4.21 1.51
CA GLU A 152 -8.63 -5.39 0.89
C GLU A 152 -10.16 -5.50 1.14
N TYR A 153 -10.69 -4.75 2.11
CA TYR A 153 -12.12 -4.76 2.45
C TYR A 153 -12.96 -3.88 1.52
N GLN A 154 -12.35 -3.14 0.57
CA GLN A 154 -13.08 -2.40 -0.45
C GLN A 154 -13.82 -3.34 -1.44
N SER A 155 -13.53 -4.64 -1.43
CA SER A 155 -14.19 -5.61 -2.33
C SER A 155 -15.71 -5.61 -2.18
N ALA A 156 -16.42 -5.66 -3.31
CA ALA A 156 -17.88 -5.76 -3.35
C ALA A 156 -18.40 -6.97 -2.54
N GLY A 157 -17.63 -8.06 -2.49
CA GLY A 157 -17.95 -9.24 -1.69
C GLY A 157 -18.05 -8.98 -0.18
N PHE A 158 -17.24 -8.07 0.37
CA PHE A 158 -17.33 -7.71 1.79
C PHE A 158 -18.57 -6.87 2.10
N LEU A 159 -18.82 -5.83 1.29
CA LEU A 159 -19.94 -4.90 1.52
C LEU A 159 -21.32 -5.51 1.25
N ARG A 160 -21.42 -6.50 0.35
CA ARG A 160 -22.67 -7.25 0.08
C ARG A 160 -23.23 -8.01 1.28
N LYS A 161 -22.45 -8.19 2.35
CA LYS A 161 -22.91 -8.81 3.61
C LYS A 161 -23.74 -7.87 4.49
N PHE A 162 -23.78 -6.59 4.14
CA PHE A 162 -24.43 -5.52 4.90
C PHE A 162 -25.59 -4.92 4.10
N LEU A 163 -26.65 -4.52 4.81
CA LEU A 163 -27.73 -3.73 4.22
C LEU A 163 -27.21 -2.38 3.73
N LEU A 164 -27.90 -1.74 2.77
CA LEU A 164 -27.47 -0.48 2.19
C LEU A 164 -27.23 0.62 3.24
N ASP A 165 -28.12 0.75 4.23
CA ASP A 165 -27.99 1.73 5.33
C ASP A 165 -26.86 1.37 6.32
N GLU A 166 -26.47 0.10 6.38
CA GLU A 166 -25.40 -0.41 7.25
C GLU A 166 -24.01 -0.23 6.64
N ARG A 167 -23.90 -0.13 5.31
CA ARG A 167 -22.60 -0.06 4.60
C ARG A 167 -21.74 1.11 5.05
N LYS A 168 -22.33 2.28 5.35
CA LYS A 168 -21.57 3.42 5.91
C LYS A 168 -20.90 3.04 7.22
N ALA A 169 -21.66 2.45 8.16
CA ALA A 169 -21.13 2.00 9.44
C ALA A 169 -20.06 0.92 9.27
N ALA A 170 -20.23 0.00 8.31
CA ALA A 170 -19.23 -1.01 7.99
C ALA A 170 -17.91 -0.41 7.49
N LYS A 171 -17.98 0.55 6.55
CA LYS A 171 -16.79 1.28 6.05
C LYS A 171 -16.07 2.01 7.18
N LEU A 172 -16.82 2.74 8.00
CA LEU A 172 -16.28 3.52 9.11
C LEU A 172 -15.66 2.63 10.20
N MET A 173 -16.33 1.56 10.61
CA MET A 173 -15.79 0.63 11.61
C MET A 173 -14.53 -0.06 11.11
N THR A 174 -14.52 -0.50 9.84
CA THR A 174 -13.34 -1.10 9.23
C THR A 174 -12.18 -0.12 9.20
N GLY A 175 -12.44 1.12 8.76
CA GLY A 175 -11.46 2.20 8.78
C GLY A 175 -10.90 2.51 10.16
N LEU A 176 -11.74 2.54 11.20
CA LEU A 176 -11.34 2.75 12.58
C LEU A 176 -10.42 1.63 13.10
N LEU A 177 -10.74 0.36 12.79
CA LEU A 177 -9.89 -0.77 13.17
C LEU A 177 -8.54 -0.74 12.44
N LEU A 178 -8.53 -0.34 11.16
CA LEU A 178 -7.30 -0.16 10.40
C LEU A 178 -6.44 0.99 10.92
N LEU A 179 -7.07 2.11 11.31
CA LEU A 179 -6.40 3.25 11.92
C LEU A 179 -5.74 2.84 13.23
N LEU A 180 -6.50 2.14 14.07
CA LEU A 180 -6.02 1.60 15.33
C LEU A 180 -4.83 0.65 15.13
N ARG A 181 -4.83 -0.18 14.08
CA ARG A 181 -3.70 -1.06 13.72
C ARG A 181 -2.45 -0.30 13.26
N GLN A 182 -2.60 0.91 12.70
CA GLN A 182 -1.46 1.72 12.23
C GLN A 182 -0.86 2.58 13.35
N GLU A 183 -1.71 3.22 14.15
CA GLU A 183 -1.29 4.22 15.13
C GLU A 183 -1.08 3.65 16.53
N GLU A 184 -1.68 2.49 16.84
CA GLU A 184 -1.66 1.88 18.18
C GLU A 184 -2.08 2.89 19.28
N SER A 185 -3.09 3.73 18.99
CA SER A 185 -3.54 4.80 19.89
C SER A 185 -4.47 4.28 21.01
N GLU A 186 -4.12 4.59 22.27
CA GLU A 186 -4.93 4.19 23.44
C GLU A 186 -6.33 4.82 23.37
N GLU A 187 -6.43 6.03 22.83
CA GLU A 187 -7.70 6.74 22.68
C GLU A 187 -8.62 6.03 21.69
N GLN A 188 -8.09 5.63 20.52
CA GLN A 188 -8.83 4.87 19.52
C GLN A 188 -9.20 3.47 20.05
N TYR A 189 -8.30 2.83 20.79
CA TYR A 189 -8.60 1.54 21.42
C TYR A 189 -9.79 1.67 22.39
N ARG A 190 -9.76 2.67 23.28
CA ARG A 190 -10.87 2.95 24.20
C ARG A 190 -12.15 3.30 23.47
N MET A 191 -12.07 4.03 22.35
CA MET A 191 -13.22 4.31 21.50
C MET A 191 -13.85 3.02 20.95
N VAL A 192 -13.04 2.12 20.37
CA VAL A 192 -13.50 0.82 19.87
C VAL A 192 -14.15 0.00 20.99
N MET A 193 -13.53 -0.07 22.17
CA MET A 193 -14.10 -0.80 23.31
C MET A 193 -15.40 -0.18 23.82
N ASN A 194 -15.52 1.15 23.85
CA ASN A 194 -16.76 1.83 24.21
C ASN A 194 -17.89 1.51 23.22
N ILE A 195 -17.59 1.45 21.92
CA ILE A 195 -18.54 1.04 20.87
C ILE A 195 -19.01 -0.40 21.13
N ILE A 196 -18.08 -1.34 21.34
CA ILE A 196 -18.40 -2.74 21.63
C ILE A 196 -19.26 -2.85 22.90
N TYR A 197 -18.88 -2.15 23.97
CA TYR A 197 -19.60 -2.21 25.25
C TYR A 197 -20.98 -1.60 25.22
N ALA A 198 -21.27 -0.66 24.30
CA ALA A 198 -22.61 -0.12 24.13
C ALA A 198 -23.63 -1.21 23.72
N GLY A 199 -23.24 -2.13 22.84
CA GLY A 199 -24.12 -3.22 22.39
C GLY A 199 -23.94 -4.56 23.11
N TYR A 200 -22.75 -4.83 23.67
CA TYR A 200 -22.39 -6.12 24.27
C TYR A 200 -22.24 -6.07 25.80
N LYS A 201 -22.95 -5.14 26.47
CA LYS A 201 -22.91 -5.00 27.93
C LYS A 201 -23.27 -6.28 28.69
N SER A 202 -24.25 -7.05 28.22
CA SER A 202 -24.63 -8.33 28.82
C SER A 202 -23.49 -9.35 28.74
N LEU A 203 -22.88 -9.47 27.56
CA LEU A 203 -21.73 -10.34 27.33
C LEU A 203 -20.56 -9.95 28.22
N LYS A 204 -20.22 -8.65 28.30
CA LYS A 204 -19.21 -8.13 29.23
C LYS A 204 -19.45 -8.56 30.67
N ASN A 205 -20.69 -8.50 31.15
CA ASN A 205 -21.03 -8.87 32.52
C ASN A 205 -20.91 -10.38 32.79
N VAL A 206 -21.07 -11.21 31.77
CA VAL A 206 -20.82 -12.66 31.84
C VAL A 206 -19.32 -12.92 31.86
N VAL A 207 -18.60 -12.37 30.88
CA VAL A 207 -17.15 -12.54 30.73
C VAL A 207 -16.40 -12.10 31.98
N LYS A 208 -16.75 -10.94 32.57
CA LYS A 208 -16.15 -10.42 33.81
C LYS A 208 -16.17 -11.39 35.00
N LYS A 209 -17.05 -12.39 35.00
CA LYS A 209 -17.18 -13.38 36.08
C LYS A 209 -16.37 -14.66 35.84
N LEU A 210 -15.72 -14.78 34.68
CA LEU A 210 -14.93 -15.94 34.32
C LEU A 210 -13.50 -15.80 34.84
N ASP A 211 -12.95 -16.91 35.34
CA ASP A 211 -11.53 -17.00 35.66
C ASP A 211 -10.69 -17.22 34.38
N TYR A 212 -11.25 -17.96 33.42
CA TYR A 212 -10.63 -18.28 32.13
C TYR A 212 -11.69 -18.38 31.03
N LEU A 213 -11.35 -17.99 29.80
CA LEU A 213 -12.15 -18.24 28.60
C LEU A 213 -11.74 -19.59 27.98
N THR A 214 -12.67 -20.53 27.86
CA THR A 214 -12.47 -21.88 27.30
C THR A 214 -13.31 -22.10 26.05
N GLY A 215 -13.13 -23.22 25.34
CA GLY A 215 -13.99 -23.56 24.22
C GLY A 215 -15.42 -23.93 24.62
N LYS A 216 -15.65 -24.31 25.88
CA LYS A 216 -16.98 -24.66 26.42
C LYS A 216 -18.00 -23.53 26.33
N GLN A 217 -17.57 -22.28 26.53
CA GLN A 217 -18.44 -21.10 26.41
C GLN A 217 -19.03 -20.97 25.00
N PHE A 218 -18.31 -21.46 23.99
CA PHE A 218 -18.73 -21.39 22.59
C PHE A 218 -19.65 -22.55 22.20
N GLU A 219 -19.65 -23.65 22.95
CA GLU A 219 -20.48 -24.81 22.67
C GLU A 219 -21.98 -24.47 22.75
N GLU A 220 -22.39 -23.68 23.74
CA GLU A 220 -23.78 -23.22 23.87
C GLU A 220 -24.21 -22.30 22.72
N LEU A 221 -23.29 -21.51 22.15
CA LEU A 221 -23.56 -20.66 20.99
C LEU A 221 -23.73 -21.46 19.70
N MET A 222 -23.07 -22.63 19.60
CA MET A 222 -23.17 -23.53 18.46
C MET A 222 -24.37 -24.48 18.52
N ARG A 223 -24.92 -24.73 19.71
CA ARG A 223 -26.12 -25.56 19.91
C ARG A 223 -27.43 -24.82 19.60
N LYS A 224 -27.43 -23.49 19.64
CA LYS A 224 -28.58 -22.69 19.21
C LYS A 224 -28.64 -22.73 17.69
N ASP A 225 -29.82 -22.95 17.10
CA ASP A 225 -30.11 -22.85 15.65
C ASP A 225 -29.93 -21.41 15.10
N ALA A 226 -28.93 -20.70 15.58
CA ALA A 226 -28.54 -19.39 15.09
C ALA A 226 -27.69 -19.54 13.83
N MET A 227 -27.78 -18.55 12.93
CA MET A 227 -26.87 -18.44 11.80
C MET A 227 -25.42 -18.48 12.29
N VAL A 228 -24.65 -19.48 11.83
CA VAL A 228 -23.28 -19.78 12.30
C VAL A 228 -22.39 -18.54 12.27
N GLU A 229 -22.54 -17.67 11.26
CA GLU A 229 -21.80 -16.42 11.15
C GLU A 229 -22.00 -15.47 12.34
N ILE A 230 -23.24 -15.31 12.82
CA ILE A 230 -23.55 -14.44 13.96
C ILE A 230 -22.88 -14.99 15.23
N SER A 231 -22.96 -16.31 15.44
CA SER A 231 -22.31 -16.97 16.55
C SER A 231 -20.79 -16.76 16.51
N LEU A 232 -20.15 -16.95 15.35
CA LEU A 232 -18.71 -16.71 15.17
C LEU A 232 -18.32 -15.26 15.47
N CYS A 233 -19.11 -14.27 15.02
CA CYS A 233 -18.85 -12.87 15.33
C CYS A 233 -18.95 -12.59 16.84
N GLN A 234 -19.95 -13.16 17.50
CA GLN A 234 -20.10 -13.04 18.95
C GLN A 234 -18.91 -13.66 19.70
N MET A 235 -18.40 -14.81 19.26
CA MET A 235 -17.22 -15.46 19.86
C MET A 235 -15.97 -14.56 19.75
N VAL A 236 -15.72 -13.96 18.59
CA VAL A 236 -14.61 -13.02 18.42
C VAL A 236 -14.76 -11.80 19.33
N ILE A 237 -15.97 -11.26 19.45
CA ILE A 237 -16.25 -10.14 20.36
C ILE A 237 -16.04 -10.57 21.83
N GLU A 238 -16.43 -11.78 22.20
CA GLU A 238 -16.19 -12.34 23.54
C GLU A 238 -14.70 -12.45 23.84
N MET A 239 -13.90 -12.92 22.89
CA MET A 239 -12.43 -12.99 23.02
C MET A 239 -11.81 -11.60 23.18
N VAL A 240 -12.27 -10.61 22.41
CA VAL A 240 -11.81 -9.22 22.50
C VAL A 240 -12.16 -8.60 23.85
N ILE A 241 -13.37 -8.85 24.37
CA ILE A 241 -13.79 -8.38 25.69
C ILE A 241 -12.98 -9.05 26.80
N ALA A 242 -12.76 -10.36 26.70
CA ALA A 242 -11.95 -11.08 27.68
C ALA A 242 -10.53 -10.50 27.75
N GLU A 243 -9.94 -10.16 26.61
CA GLU A 243 -8.61 -9.56 26.54
C GLU A 243 -8.55 -8.14 27.12
N ASP A 244 -9.56 -7.27 26.90
CA ASP A 244 -9.64 -5.94 27.55
C ASP A 244 -9.84 -6.04 29.08
N LEU A 245 -10.43 -7.14 29.56
CA LEU A 245 -10.67 -7.40 30.98
C LEU A 245 -9.55 -8.20 31.64
N ASP A 246 -8.43 -8.44 30.95
CA ASP A 246 -7.28 -9.24 31.40
C ASP A 246 -7.66 -10.69 31.81
N ILE A 247 -8.71 -11.25 31.17
CA ILE A 247 -9.14 -12.62 31.42
C ILE A 247 -8.38 -13.58 30.51
N PRO A 248 -7.60 -14.52 31.08
CA PRO A 248 -6.78 -15.44 30.30
C PRO A 248 -7.64 -16.39 29.46
N ARG A 249 -7.14 -16.69 28.26
CA ARG A 249 -7.76 -17.63 27.33
C ARG A 249 -7.03 -18.96 27.34
N LEU A 250 -7.76 -20.05 27.53
CA LEU A 250 -7.26 -21.40 27.42
C LEU A 250 -7.50 -21.91 26.00
N MET A 251 -6.43 -22.28 25.31
CA MET A 251 -6.49 -22.84 23.96
C MET A 251 -6.73 -24.35 24.00
N ASP A 252 -7.85 -24.74 24.59
CA ASP A 252 -8.30 -26.13 24.63
C ASP A 252 -8.76 -26.65 23.24
N TYR A 253 -9.11 -27.93 23.14
CA TYR A 253 -9.47 -28.50 21.85
C TYR A 253 -10.72 -27.88 21.24
N GLN A 254 -11.72 -27.56 22.06
CA GLN A 254 -12.96 -26.92 21.61
C GLN A 254 -12.69 -25.50 21.07
N PHE A 255 -11.76 -24.77 21.68
CA PHE A 255 -11.25 -23.51 21.15
C PHE A 255 -10.62 -23.70 19.77
N CYS A 256 -9.79 -24.73 19.58
CA CYS A 256 -9.21 -25.03 18.27
C CYS A 256 -10.29 -25.34 17.20
N GLN A 257 -11.40 -25.99 17.57
CA GLN A 257 -12.53 -26.18 16.66
C GLN A 257 -13.14 -24.85 16.22
N VAL A 258 -13.30 -23.90 17.14
CA VAL A 258 -13.77 -22.53 16.82
C VAL A 258 -12.82 -21.82 15.87
N VAL A 259 -11.51 -21.92 16.11
CA VAL A 259 -10.47 -21.35 15.22
C VAL A 259 -10.57 -21.94 13.81
N CYS A 260 -10.75 -23.25 13.66
CA CYS A 260 -10.99 -23.87 12.35
C CYS A 260 -12.24 -23.32 11.67
N MET A 261 -13.34 -23.15 12.39
CA MET A 261 -14.58 -22.59 11.83
C MET A 261 -14.41 -21.14 11.37
N LEU A 262 -13.73 -20.32 12.17
CA LEU A 262 -13.38 -18.95 11.80
C LEU A 262 -12.52 -18.90 10.53
N LYS A 263 -11.52 -19.79 10.43
CA LYS A 263 -10.64 -19.89 9.25
C LYS A 263 -11.40 -20.28 7.98
N ILE A 264 -12.28 -21.27 8.05
CA ILE A 264 -13.14 -21.64 6.92
C ILE A 264 -14.00 -20.45 6.48
N TYR A 265 -14.52 -19.68 7.44
CA TYR A 265 -15.35 -18.53 7.14
C TYR A 265 -14.55 -17.37 6.51
N GLU A 266 -13.33 -17.13 6.98
CA GLU A 266 -12.38 -16.18 6.40
C GLU A 266 -11.98 -16.57 4.96
N GLU A 267 -11.70 -17.85 4.70
CA GLU A 267 -11.35 -18.34 3.36
C GLU A 267 -12.51 -18.22 2.37
N ARG A 268 -13.74 -18.58 2.80
CA ARG A 268 -14.96 -18.39 2.00
C ARG A 268 -15.26 -16.92 1.70
N ARG A 269 -14.77 -15.98 2.52
CA ARG A 269 -14.89 -14.54 2.29
C ARG A 269 -14.01 -14.07 1.13
N LEU A 270 -12.77 -14.54 1.09
CA LEU A 270 -11.78 -14.11 0.10
C LEU A 270 -12.04 -14.74 -1.27
N ASN A 271 -12.54 -15.97 -1.28
CA ASN A 271 -12.92 -16.70 -2.48
C ASN A 271 -14.38 -17.15 -2.35
N PRO A 272 -15.37 -16.27 -2.61
CA PRO A 272 -16.72 -16.75 -2.86
C PRO A 272 -16.59 -17.76 -3.99
N GLN A 273 -16.92 -19.03 -3.73
CA GLN A 273 -16.81 -20.08 -4.75
C GLN A 273 -17.62 -19.60 -5.96
N GLU A 274 -16.94 -19.18 -7.03
CA GLU A 274 -17.58 -19.15 -8.33
C GLU A 274 -18.07 -20.57 -8.54
N MET A 275 -19.39 -20.75 -8.50
CA MET A 275 -19.97 -22.05 -8.80
C MET A 275 -19.57 -22.39 -10.23
N GLU A 276 -18.51 -23.18 -10.40
CA GLU A 276 -18.31 -24.00 -11.59
C GLU A 276 -19.40 -25.07 -11.59
N ALA A 277 -20.64 -24.63 -11.79
CA ALA A 277 -21.79 -25.50 -11.87
C ALA A 277 -21.80 -26.13 -13.25
N ASP A 278 -22.04 -27.44 -13.31
CA ASP A 278 -22.38 -28.09 -14.57
C ASP A 278 -23.74 -27.56 -15.06
N MET A 279 -23.68 -26.65 -16.03
CA MET A 279 -24.87 -26.01 -16.60
C MET A 279 -25.61 -26.91 -17.58
N ALA A 280 -25.21 -28.17 -17.80
CA ALA A 280 -25.78 -29.03 -18.83
C ALA A 280 -27.29 -29.27 -18.63
N GLU A 281 -27.71 -29.57 -17.40
CA GLU A 281 -29.13 -29.82 -17.10
C GLU A 281 -29.95 -28.53 -17.09
N GLY A 282 -29.46 -27.46 -16.46
CA GLY A 282 -30.13 -26.15 -16.49
C GLY A 282 -30.36 -25.61 -17.91
N LYS A 283 -29.36 -25.79 -18.80
CA LYS A 283 -29.50 -25.48 -20.24
C LYS A 283 -30.55 -26.32 -20.96
N ARG A 284 -30.80 -27.56 -20.53
CA ARG A 284 -31.85 -28.42 -21.12
C ARG A 284 -33.23 -27.97 -20.65
N ILE A 285 -33.37 -27.70 -19.35
CA ILE A 285 -34.60 -27.19 -18.74
C ILE A 285 -35.00 -25.86 -19.39
N TYR A 286 -34.07 -24.90 -19.46
CA TYR A 286 -34.35 -23.60 -20.07
C TYR A 286 -34.73 -23.72 -21.57
N ARG A 287 -34.09 -24.64 -22.31
CA ARG A 287 -34.45 -24.94 -23.70
C ARG A 287 -35.85 -25.53 -23.85
N LYS A 288 -36.33 -26.29 -22.85
CA LYS A 288 -37.70 -26.80 -22.83
C LYS A 288 -38.69 -25.63 -22.66
N PHE A 289 -38.45 -24.76 -21.67
CA PHE A 289 -39.30 -23.59 -21.46
C PHE A 289 -39.34 -22.65 -22.66
N LEU A 290 -38.22 -22.43 -23.35
CA LEU A 290 -38.19 -21.63 -24.58
C LEU A 290 -39.05 -22.17 -25.73
N ARG A 291 -39.39 -23.48 -25.72
CA ARG A 291 -40.27 -24.08 -26.73
C ARG A 291 -41.74 -23.99 -26.35
N GLU A 292 -42.03 -23.96 -25.05
CA GLU A 292 -43.38 -24.06 -24.49
C GLU A 292 -43.96 -22.69 -24.11
N HIS A 293 -43.10 -21.70 -23.85
CA HIS A 293 -43.46 -20.42 -23.23
C HIS A 293 -42.80 -19.21 -23.91
N ARG A 294 -43.37 -18.03 -23.72
CA ARG A 294 -42.95 -16.76 -24.33
C ARG A 294 -42.05 -15.98 -23.37
N GLU A 295 -40.77 -15.90 -23.70
CA GLU A 295 -39.77 -15.17 -22.90
C GLU A 295 -39.63 -15.69 -21.46
N PRO A 296 -39.20 -16.97 -21.27
CA PRO A 296 -39.01 -17.59 -19.95
C PRO A 296 -37.85 -17.03 -19.11
N GLY A 297 -37.33 -15.85 -19.47
CA GLY A 297 -36.39 -15.05 -18.69
C GLY A 297 -37.01 -13.76 -18.13
N ALA A 298 -38.31 -13.52 -18.37
CA ALA A 298 -39.00 -12.31 -17.94
C ALA A 298 -40.24 -12.68 -17.14
N TYR A 299 -40.17 -12.53 -15.80
CA TYR A 299 -41.29 -12.87 -14.93
C TYR A 299 -42.58 -12.18 -15.35
N TYR A 300 -42.54 -10.88 -15.65
CA TYR A 300 -43.74 -10.15 -16.03
C TYR A 300 -44.40 -10.69 -17.31
N VAL A 301 -43.60 -11.05 -18.31
CA VAL A 301 -44.14 -11.61 -19.56
C VAL A 301 -44.71 -13.00 -19.32
N SER A 302 -43.95 -13.85 -18.60
CA SER A 302 -44.32 -15.23 -18.30
C SER A 302 -45.53 -15.37 -17.37
N GLU A 303 -45.74 -14.44 -16.44
CA GLU A 303 -46.88 -14.47 -15.51
C GLU A 303 -48.09 -13.67 -16.02
N PHE A 304 -47.89 -12.50 -16.65
CA PHE A 304 -48.97 -11.54 -16.92
C PHE A 304 -49.38 -11.45 -18.40
N LEU A 305 -48.52 -11.83 -19.35
CA LEU A 305 -48.80 -11.70 -20.79
C LEU A 305 -48.97 -13.03 -21.52
N GLU A 306 -48.64 -14.16 -20.89
CA GLU A 306 -48.72 -15.48 -21.51
C GLU A 306 -50.11 -16.14 -21.45
N THR A 307 -50.93 -15.90 -20.42
CA THR A 307 -52.24 -16.60 -20.28
C THR A 307 -53.33 -15.76 -19.62
N GLU A 308 -54.52 -15.73 -20.24
CA GLU A 308 -55.75 -15.16 -19.67
C GLU A 308 -56.59 -16.29 -19.07
N ASN A 309 -56.44 -16.58 -17.76
CA ASN A 309 -57.26 -17.59 -17.09
C ASN A 309 -57.76 -17.12 -15.70
N GLN A 310 -58.99 -17.48 -15.33
CA GLN A 310 -59.74 -16.83 -14.25
C GLN A 310 -59.19 -17.17 -12.83
N GLU A 311 -58.72 -18.40 -12.59
CA GLU A 311 -58.04 -18.79 -11.35
C GLU A 311 -56.66 -18.13 -11.16
N MET A 312 -56.04 -17.67 -12.25
CA MET A 312 -54.77 -16.95 -12.21
C MET A 312 -54.97 -15.49 -11.81
N CYS A 313 -56.10 -14.87 -12.18
CA CYS A 313 -56.44 -13.52 -11.73
C CYS A 313 -56.49 -13.41 -10.19
N GLU A 314 -57.02 -14.42 -9.50
CA GLU A 314 -57.06 -14.41 -8.03
C GLU A 314 -55.67 -14.54 -7.38
N ARG A 315 -54.78 -15.35 -7.97
CA ARG A 315 -53.40 -15.47 -7.49
C ARG A 315 -52.59 -14.21 -7.78
N TRP A 316 -52.77 -13.63 -8.96
CA TRP A 316 -52.20 -12.34 -9.35
C TRP A 316 -52.58 -11.25 -8.35
N GLU A 317 -53.88 -11.09 -8.06
CA GLU A 317 -54.34 -10.09 -7.10
C GLU A 317 -53.70 -10.27 -5.72
N ARG A 318 -53.50 -11.51 -5.27
CA ARG A 318 -52.86 -11.79 -3.98
C ARG A 318 -51.38 -11.41 -3.99
N MET A 319 -50.65 -11.71 -5.06
CA MET A 319 -49.25 -11.34 -5.21
C MET A 319 -49.08 -9.82 -5.32
N GLU A 320 -49.93 -9.16 -6.11
CA GLU A 320 -49.92 -7.70 -6.22
C GLU A 320 -50.26 -7.03 -4.89
N LYS A 321 -51.27 -7.53 -4.15
CA LYS A 321 -51.56 -7.07 -2.79
C LYS A 321 -50.35 -7.25 -1.86
N LEU A 322 -49.66 -8.39 -1.93
CA LEU A 322 -48.47 -8.65 -1.12
C LEU A 322 -47.36 -7.64 -1.41
N LEU A 323 -47.01 -7.46 -2.68
CA LEU A 323 -45.94 -6.54 -3.08
C LEU A 323 -46.30 -5.08 -2.77
N ASN A 324 -47.56 -4.70 -2.94
CA ASN A 324 -48.05 -3.37 -2.60
C ASN A 324 -47.97 -3.08 -1.09
N ILE A 325 -48.16 -4.08 -0.21
CA ILE A 325 -47.95 -3.91 1.25
C ILE A 325 -46.50 -3.47 1.55
N PHE A 326 -45.53 -3.96 0.76
CA PHE A 326 -44.13 -3.58 0.88
C PHE A 326 -43.73 -2.41 -0.03
N GLY A 327 -44.71 -1.70 -0.61
CA GLY A 327 -44.49 -0.50 -1.41
C GLY A 327 -43.97 -0.74 -2.82
N MET A 328 -44.15 -1.94 -3.37
CA MET A 328 -43.72 -2.28 -4.73
C MET A 328 -44.90 -2.69 -5.61
N GLU A 329 -45.11 -1.96 -6.69
CA GLU A 329 -46.05 -2.36 -7.72
C GLU A 329 -45.41 -3.40 -8.65
N THR A 330 -46.16 -4.45 -9.01
CA THR A 330 -45.68 -5.51 -9.93
C THR A 330 -45.23 -4.98 -11.28
N ARG A 331 -45.86 -3.88 -11.75
CA ARG A 331 -45.52 -3.20 -13.01
C ARG A 331 -44.12 -2.59 -13.02
N ALA A 332 -43.54 -2.30 -11.85
CA ALA A 332 -42.16 -1.82 -11.76
C ALA A 332 -41.15 -2.85 -12.30
N LEU A 333 -41.51 -4.14 -12.30
CA LEU A 333 -40.66 -5.23 -12.79
C LEU A 333 -40.74 -5.44 -14.31
N TYR A 334 -41.61 -4.73 -15.03
CA TYR A 334 -41.84 -4.92 -16.46
C TYR A 334 -40.57 -4.77 -17.32
N GLY A 335 -39.65 -3.89 -16.91
CA GLY A 335 -38.41 -3.62 -17.63
C GLY A 335 -37.24 -4.53 -17.27
N ILE A 336 -37.42 -5.49 -16.35
CA ILE A 336 -36.32 -6.30 -15.82
C ILE A 336 -36.34 -7.69 -16.45
N TYR A 337 -35.33 -7.91 -17.29
CA TYR A 337 -35.13 -9.17 -18.01
C TYR A 337 -33.91 -9.88 -17.45
N LEU A 338 -34.05 -11.17 -17.20
CA LEU A 338 -32.89 -12.02 -16.97
C LEU A 338 -32.26 -12.35 -18.31
N GLU A 339 -30.94 -12.17 -18.39
CA GLU A 339 -30.15 -12.61 -19.52
C GLU A 339 -30.22 -14.13 -19.64
N LYS A 340 -29.99 -14.65 -20.84
CA LYS A 340 -30.05 -16.08 -21.11
C LYS A 340 -29.23 -16.90 -20.12
N TRP A 341 -28.01 -16.46 -19.82
CA TRP A 341 -27.13 -17.19 -18.91
C TRP A 341 -27.64 -17.11 -17.45
N GLU A 342 -28.27 -16.01 -17.04
CA GLU A 342 -28.87 -15.86 -15.69
C GLU A 342 -30.06 -16.82 -15.53
N ALA A 343 -30.93 -16.89 -16.55
CA ALA A 343 -32.06 -17.82 -16.54
C ALA A 343 -31.59 -19.29 -16.61
N GLU A 344 -30.58 -19.59 -17.43
CA GLU A 344 -29.94 -20.92 -17.44
C GLU A 344 -29.32 -21.25 -16.07
N MET A 345 -28.74 -20.27 -15.37
CA MET A 345 -28.18 -20.43 -14.03
C MET A 345 -29.25 -20.72 -12.99
N LEU A 346 -30.38 -20.01 -13.03
CA LEU A 346 -31.53 -20.32 -12.16
C LEU A 346 -32.00 -21.76 -12.39
N CYS A 347 -32.14 -22.19 -13.64
CA CYS A 347 -32.49 -23.57 -13.96
C CYS A 347 -31.44 -24.58 -13.45
N THR A 348 -30.16 -24.23 -13.45
CA THR A 348 -29.09 -25.09 -12.90
C THR A 348 -29.15 -25.17 -11.37
N ILE A 349 -29.44 -24.06 -10.69
CA ILE A 349 -29.47 -24.01 -9.22
C ILE A 349 -30.69 -24.72 -8.65
N PHE A 350 -31.86 -24.50 -9.24
CA PHE A 350 -33.13 -25.01 -8.70
C PHE A 350 -33.57 -26.32 -9.34
N GLU A 351 -33.06 -26.67 -10.52
CA GLU A 351 -33.45 -27.83 -11.32
C GLU A 351 -34.98 -27.97 -11.53
N GLU A 352 -35.71 -26.86 -11.42
CA GLU A 352 -37.17 -26.85 -11.43
C GLU A 352 -37.71 -27.03 -12.86
N LYS A 353 -38.55 -28.04 -13.05
CA LYS A 353 -39.08 -28.46 -14.35
C LYS A 353 -40.55 -28.09 -14.54
N ASP A 354 -41.22 -27.73 -13.45
CA ASP A 354 -42.59 -27.25 -13.44
C ASP A 354 -42.64 -25.75 -13.74
N TRP A 355 -43.47 -25.36 -14.72
CA TRP A 355 -43.57 -23.97 -15.16
C TRP A 355 -44.10 -23.04 -14.06
N GLU A 356 -45.14 -23.46 -13.33
CA GLU A 356 -45.76 -22.64 -12.29
C GLU A 356 -44.79 -22.38 -11.13
N ARG A 357 -43.99 -23.37 -10.74
CA ARG A 357 -42.92 -23.19 -9.74
C ARG A 357 -41.77 -22.34 -10.26
N TYR A 358 -41.38 -22.53 -11.52
CA TYR A 358 -40.32 -21.76 -12.15
C TYR A 358 -40.65 -20.26 -12.22
N LYS A 359 -41.92 -19.86 -12.40
CA LYS A 359 -42.32 -18.45 -12.32
C LYS A 359 -41.96 -17.78 -10.98
N TYR A 360 -42.06 -18.49 -9.85
CA TYR A 360 -41.63 -17.93 -8.56
C TYR A 360 -40.11 -17.78 -8.48
N VAL A 361 -39.37 -18.73 -9.07
CA VAL A 361 -37.90 -18.63 -9.19
C VAL A 361 -37.52 -17.45 -10.09
N LEU A 362 -38.25 -17.21 -11.18
CA LEU A 362 -38.11 -16.03 -12.03
C LEU A 362 -38.39 -14.75 -11.26
N LEU A 363 -39.50 -14.65 -10.52
CA LEU A 363 -39.80 -13.48 -9.69
C LEU A 363 -38.66 -13.21 -8.69
N LEU A 364 -38.17 -14.24 -7.99
CA LEU A 364 -37.04 -14.12 -7.09
C LEU A 364 -35.79 -13.58 -7.81
N GLY A 365 -35.45 -14.16 -8.97
CA GLY A 365 -34.32 -13.70 -9.79
C GLY A 365 -34.47 -12.26 -10.25
N THR A 366 -35.67 -11.88 -10.71
CA THR A 366 -36.00 -10.51 -11.13
C THR A 366 -35.87 -9.52 -9.97
N LEU A 367 -36.34 -9.87 -8.78
CA LEU A 367 -36.20 -9.04 -7.58
C LEU A 367 -34.73 -8.91 -7.15
N CYS A 368 -33.96 -10.00 -7.17
CA CYS A 368 -32.52 -9.94 -6.90
C CYS A 368 -31.79 -9.03 -7.89
N LYS A 369 -32.13 -9.10 -9.18
CA LYS A 369 -31.56 -8.23 -10.21
C LYS A 369 -31.95 -6.76 -10.00
N TYR A 370 -33.19 -6.50 -9.59
CA TYR A 370 -33.63 -5.15 -9.24
C TYR A 370 -32.88 -4.59 -8.03
N ILE A 371 -32.73 -5.39 -6.97
CA ILE A 371 -31.95 -5.01 -5.78
C ILE A 371 -30.52 -4.69 -6.20
N GLN A 372 -29.87 -5.54 -7.01
CA GLN A 372 -28.52 -5.29 -7.49
C GLN A 372 -28.39 -3.97 -8.28
N GLN A 373 -29.39 -3.62 -9.09
CA GLN A 373 -29.42 -2.31 -9.78
C GLN A 373 -29.51 -1.15 -8.78
N ILE A 374 -30.36 -1.26 -7.76
CA ILE A 374 -30.46 -0.26 -6.70
C ILE A 374 -29.14 -0.14 -5.95
N GLU A 375 -28.50 -1.25 -5.58
CA GLU A 375 -27.22 -1.25 -4.89
C GLU A 375 -26.13 -0.57 -5.72
N ALA A 376 -26.07 -0.84 -7.03
CA ALA A 376 -25.12 -0.22 -7.94
C ALA A 376 -25.33 1.29 -8.07
N MET A 377 -26.60 1.75 -8.16
CA MET A 377 -26.92 3.18 -8.15
C MET A 377 -26.50 3.82 -6.83
N TYR A 378 -26.85 3.19 -5.71
CA TYR A 378 -26.49 3.69 -4.39
C TYR A 378 -24.98 3.81 -4.22
N GLU A 379 -24.21 2.78 -4.60
CA GLU A 379 -22.74 2.80 -4.58
C GLU A 379 -22.14 3.95 -5.40
N SER A 380 -22.76 4.30 -6.54
CA SER A 380 -22.31 5.43 -7.36
C SER A 380 -22.64 6.81 -6.79
N GLU A 381 -23.64 6.90 -5.89
CA GLU A 381 -24.18 8.17 -5.38
C GLU A 381 -24.03 8.37 -3.86
N ILE A 382 -23.22 7.54 -3.18
CA ILE A 382 -23.06 7.61 -1.71
C ILE A 382 -22.58 9.02 -1.31
N PRO A 383 -23.37 9.79 -0.52
CA PRO A 383 -23.03 11.17 -0.15
C PRO A 383 -21.65 11.31 0.50
N GLU A 384 -21.25 10.34 1.32
CA GLU A 384 -19.94 10.28 1.98
C GLU A 384 -18.80 10.06 0.98
N GLU A 385 -19.02 9.24 -0.03
CA GLU A 385 -18.05 8.94 -1.09
C GLU A 385 -17.87 10.17 -1.99
N ILE A 386 -18.98 10.83 -2.34
CA ILE A 386 -18.99 12.11 -3.05
C ILE A 386 -18.27 13.18 -2.22
N GLN A 387 -18.55 13.27 -0.92
CA GLN A 387 -17.92 14.26 -0.04
C GLN A 387 -16.41 14.01 0.12
N TYR A 388 -16.02 12.74 0.23
CA TYR A 388 -14.62 12.35 0.27
C TYR A 388 -13.91 12.69 -1.06
N GLN A 389 -14.49 12.32 -2.21
CA GLN A 389 -13.96 12.64 -3.53
C GLN A 389 -13.78 14.15 -3.71
N ARG A 390 -14.80 14.94 -3.41
CA ARG A 390 -14.72 16.40 -3.43
C ARG A 390 -13.62 16.95 -2.52
N SER A 391 -13.48 16.40 -1.32
CA SER A 391 -12.41 16.81 -0.40
C SER A 391 -11.02 16.47 -0.92
N CYS A 392 -10.86 15.34 -1.61
CA CYS A 392 -9.61 14.95 -2.26
C CYS A 392 -9.30 15.85 -3.45
N GLU A 393 -10.30 16.15 -4.28
CA GLU A 393 -10.22 17.11 -5.39
C GLU A 393 -9.83 18.50 -4.87
N GLU A 394 -10.50 19.01 -3.84
CA GLU A 394 -10.17 20.29 -3.21
C GLU A 394 -8.72 20.31 -2.67
N SER A 395 -8.27 19.21 -2.07
CA SER A 395 -6.89 19.10 -1.56
C SER A 395 -5.86 19.07 -2.69
N ALA A 396 -6.17 18.37 -3.79
CA ALA A 396 -5.35 18.35 -4.99
C ALA A 396 -5.30 19.73 -5.64
N VAL A 397 -6.44 20.42 -5.76
CA VAL A 397 -6.53 21.80 -6.25
C VAL A 397 -5.67 22.73 -5.42
N LYS A 398 -5.76 22.68 -4.08
CA LYS A 398 -4.90 23.49 -3.18
C LYS A 398 -3.41 23.22 -3.38
N SER A 399 -3.02 21.95 -3.55
CA SER A 399 -1.63 21.58 -3.83
C SER A 399 -1.17 22.15 -5.18
N MET A 400 -1.99 22.03 -6.21
CA MET A 400 -1.72 22.57 -7.54
C MET A 400 -1.65 24.10 -7.53
N GLU A 401 -2.50 24.78 -6.76
CA GLU A 401 -2.46 26.23 -6.57
C GLU A 401 -1.17 26.68 -5.88
N TYR A 402 -0.71 25.93 -4.89
CA TYR A 402 0.58 26.19 -4.23
C TYR A 402 1.74 26.03 -5.22
N GLU A 403 1.75 24.97 -6.01
CA GLU A 403 2.77 24.77 -7.06
C GLU A 403 2.70 25.85 -8.13
N ARG A 404 1.51 26.25 -8.56
CA ARG A 404 1.28 27.37 -9.50
C ARG A 404 1.89 28.65 -8.96
N LYS A 405 1.59 29.02 -7.71
CA LYS A 405 2.13 30.21 -7.06
C LYS A 405 3.66 30.18 -6.97
N ARG A 406 4.23 29.01 -6.63
CA ARG A 406 5.68 28.79 -6.61
C ARG A 406 6.31 28.97 -8.00
N MET A 407 5.64 28.52 -9.05
CA MET A 407 6.09 28.68 -10.43
C MET A 407 5.99 30.13 -10.92
N GLU A 408 4.93 30.85 -10.55
CA GLU A 408 4.77 32.29 -10.82
C GLU A 408 5.88 33.12 -10.17
N GLU A 409 6.22 32.84 -8.91
CA GLU A 409 7.34 33.51 -8.22
C GLU A 409 8.69 33.27 -8.92
N ARG A 410 8.89 32.07 -9.48
CA ARG A 410 10.08 31.75 -10.27
C ARG A 410 10.09 32.49 -11.61
N LEU A 411 8.95 32.57 -12.30
CA LEU A 411 8.80 33.33 -13.54
C LEU A 411 9.13 34.81 -13.31
N HIS A 412 8.58 35.43 -12.26
CA HIS A 412 8.89 36.82 -11.94
C HIS A 412 10.37 37.05 -11.61
N LYS A 413 11.04 36.10 -10.95
CA LYS A 413 12.50 36.20 -10.73
C LYS A 413 13.27 36.13 -12.05
N LEU A 414 12.88 35.23 -12.96
CA LEU A 414 13.51 35.09 -14.27
C LEU A 414 13.27 36.31 -15.17
N GLU A 415 12.07 36.89 -15.13
CA GLU A 415 11.75 38.12 -15.86
C GLU A 415 12.63 39.29 -15.41
N ARG A 416 12.81 39.48 -14.08
CA ARG A 416 13.73 40.50 -13.56
C ARG A 416 15.16 40.27 -14.02
N GLN A 417 15.64 39.02 -13.96
CA GLN A 417 16.98 38.69 -14.45
C GLN A 417 17.12 38.96 -15.95
N LYS A 418 16.07 38.69 -16.74
CA LYS A 418 16.05 38.99 -18.18
C LYS A 418 16.14 40.49 -18.42
N THR A 419 15.34 41.30 -17.72
CA THR A 419 15.38 42.77 -17.89
C THR A 419 16.71 43.37 -17.46
N ASP A 420 17.31 42.87 -16.38
CA ASP A 420 18.63 43.32 -15.92
C ASP A 420 19.70 42.99 -16.97
N LYS A 421 19.65 41.78 -17.56
CA LYS A 421 20.57 41.37 -18.62
C LYS A 421 20.38 42.16 -19.90
N GLU A 422 19.15 42.49 -20.28
CA GLU A 422 18.86 43.37 -21.41
C GLU A 422 19.43 44.77 -21.21
N HIS A 423 19.34 45.31 -19.97
CA HIS A 423 19.95 46.59 -19.63
C HIS A 423 21.49 46.54 -19.70
N GLU A 424 22.11 45.51 -19.12
CA GLU A 424 23.57 45.32 -19.19
C GLU A 424 24.05 45.20 -20.66
N LEU A 425 23.29 44.51 -21.50
CA LEU A 425 23.61 44.30 -22.91
C LEU A 425 23.51 45.62 -23.70
N ALA A 426 22.46 46.42 -23.47
CA ALA A 426 22.30 47.74 -24.07
C ALA A 426 23.42 48.72 -23.64
N GLU A 427 23.88 48.65 -22.39
CA GLU A 427 25.02 49.46 -21.93
C GLU A 427 26.34 49.03 -22.59
N ALA A 428 26.59 47.72 -22.69
CA ALA A 428 27.76 47.18 -23.36
C ALA A 428 27.80 47.58 -24.84
N GLU A 429 26.67 47.52 -25.55
CA GLU A 429 26.55 47.97 -26.94
C GLU A 429 26.89 49.45 -27.10
N ARG A 430 26.36 50.32 -26.22
CA ARG A 430 26.70 51.75 -26.21
C ARG A 430 28.18 52.01 -25.97
N LEU A 431 28.81 51.21 -25.10
CA LEU A 431 30.24 51.33 -24.81
C LEU A 431 31.09 50.90 -26.01
N ILE A 432 30.75 49.77 -26.65
CA ILE A 432 31.41 49.29 -27.88
C ILE A 432 31.32 50.35 -28.97
N GLU A 433 30.15 50.96 -29.15
CA GLU A 433 29.93 51.99 -30.16
C GLU A 433 30.78 53.25 -29.87
N ARG A 434 30.94 53.64 -28.61
CA ARG A 434 31.83 54.75 -28.22
C ARG A 434 33.28 54.44 -28.52
N LEU A 435 33.75 53.25 -28.13
CA LEU A 435 35.12 52.80 -28.37
C LEU A 435 35.43 52.70 -29.88
N ARG A 436 34.47 52.25 -30.70
CA ARG A 436 34.60 52.25 -32.17
C ARG A 436 34.80 53.64 -32.73
N ARG A 437 34.04 54.64 -32.27
CA ARG A 437 34.21 56.04 -32.69
C ARG A 437 35.56 56.62 -32.26
N GLU A 438 36.01 56.30 -31.04
CA GLU A 438 37.32 56.72 -30.56
C GLU A 438 38.46 56.08 -31.35
N SER A 439 38.34 54.80 -31.70
CA SER A 439 39.29 54.11 -32.59
C SER A 439 39.33 54.78 -33.96
N MET A 440 38.19 55.02 -34.61
CA MET A 440 38.15 55.70 -35.91
C MET A 440 38.81 57.08 -35.87
N LYS A 441 38.58 57.86 -34.80
CA LYS A 441 39.24 59.17 -34.65
C LYS A 441 40.76 59.04 -34.48
N LYS A 442 41.22 58.05 -33.72
CA LYS A 442 42.66 57.77 -33.57
C LYS A 442 43.28 57.28 -34.87
N ASP A 443 42.59 56.45 -35.63
CA ASP A 443 43.04 55.96 -36.94
C ASP A 443 43.12 57.11 -37.96
N GLU A 444 42.12 58.00 -38.00
CA GLU A 444 42.17 59.22 -38.81
C GLU A 444 43.33 60.15 -38.40
N GLN A 445 43.56 60.32 -37.11
CA GLN A 445 44.67 61.13 -36.60
C GLN A 445 46.02 60.50 -36.95
N HIS A 446 46.16 59.18 -36.78
CA HIS A 446 47.36 58.45 -37.16
C HIS A 446 47.63 58.52 -38.66
N GLU A 447 46.61 58.44 -39.52
CA GLU A 447 46.82 58.61 -40.96
C GLU A 447 47.21 60.04 -41.31
N ARG A 448 46.66 61.07 -40.64
CA ARG A 448 47.12 62.46 -40.80
C ARG A 448 48.59 62.61 -40.41
N GLU A 449 48.96 62.14 -39.22
CA GLU A 449 50.35 62.18 -38.73
C GLU A 449 51.30 61.41 -39.65
N LYS A 450 50.87 60.26 -40.19
CA LYS A 450 51.64 59.47 -41.15
C LYS A 450 51.81 60.19 -42.49
N THR A 451 50.79 60.89 -42.98
CA THR A 451 50.94 61.73 -44.18
C THR A 451 51.89 62.91 -43.95
N GLU A 452 51.86 63.53 -42.77
CA GLU A 452 52.82 64.59 -42.40
C GLU A 452 54.24 64.05 -42.25
N LEU A 453 54.41 62.91 -41.57
CA LEU A 453 55.69 62.22 -41.43
C LEU A 453 56.25 61.76 -42.78
N ASN A 454 55.40 61.33 -43.72
CA ASN A 454 55.83 61.01 -45.09
C ASN A 454 56.29 62.26 -45.83
N LYS A 455 55.58 63.39 -45.73
CA LYS A 455 56.02 64.68 -46.29
C LYS A 455 57.34 65.17 -45.66
N LEU A 456 57.52 64.99 -44.35
CA LEU A 456 58.77 65.27 -43.64
C LEU A 456 59.89 64.31 -44.07
N ARG A 457 59.60 63.03 -44.29
CA ARG A 457 60.56 62.05 -44.84
C ARG A 457 60.99 62.43 -46.24
N GLU A 458 60.07 62.80 -47.12
CA GLU A 458 60.40 63.31 -48.46
C GLU A 458 61.26 64.57 -48.38
N PHE A 459 60.95 65.48 -47.46
CA PHE A 459 61.74 66.69 -47.23
C PHE A 459 63.16 66.39 -46.71
N VAL A 460 63.32 65.46 -45.77
CA VAL A 460 64.62 65.02 -45.23
C VAL A 460 65.39 64.20 -46.27
N PHE A 461 64.72 63.38 -47.08
CA PHE A 461 65.30 62.61 -48.18
C PHE A 461 65.82 63.54 -49.29
N CYS A 462 65.11 64.62 -49.62
CA CYS A 462 65.60 65.67 -50.50
C CYS A 462 66.81 66.45 -49.93
N LYS A 463 67.02 66.45 -48.60
CA LYS A 463 68.20 67.06 -47.96
C LYS A 463 69.37 66.09 -47.73
N LYS A 464 69.19 64.79 -47.93
CA LYS A 464 70.24 63.77 -47.80
C LYS A 464 70.28 62.93 -49.07
N GLY A 465 70.89 63.50 -50.10
CA GLY A 465 71.60 62.71 -51.09
C GLY A 465 72.84 62.07 -50.44
N GLU A 466 72.97 60.76 -50.68
CA GLU A 466 74.18 59.92 -50.60
C GLU A 466 74.55 59.23 -49.26
N GLY A 467 74.45 57.90 -49.26
CA GLY A 467 75.05 57.00 -48.26
C GLY A 467 74.32 55.65 -48.11
N LYS A 468 74.86 54.59 -48.73
CA LYS A 468 74.33 53.21 -48.92
C LYS A 468 74.32 52.29 -47.67
N ALA A 469 73.41 51.29 -47.76
CA ALA A 469 73.48 49.86 -47.34
C ALA A 469 73.60 49.56 -45.81
N GLU A 470 73.01 48.53 -45.21
CA GLU A 470 72.38 47.28 -45.66
C GLU A 470 71.60 46.63 -44.48
N SER A 471 70.59 45.83 -44.84
CA SER A 471 69.99 44.65 -44.16
C SER A 471 70.15 44.43 -42.63
N THR A 472 69.04 44.18 -41.92
CA THR A 472 68.60 42.82 -41.50
C THR A 472 67.34 42.82 -40.61
N SER A 473 66.46 41.87 -40.92
CA SER A 473 65.58 41.02 -40.09
C SER A 473 64.85 41.55 -38.84
N ASP A 474 63.55 41.26 -38.87
CA ASP A 474 62.75 40.61 -37.81
C ASP A 474 62.64 41.25 -36.43
N GLY A 475 61.40 41.35 -35.95
CA GLY A 475 61.17 41.59 -34.52
C GLY A 475 59.73 41.87 -34.15
N ILE A 476 58.86 40.86 -34.31
CA ILE A 476 57.62 40.78 -33.55
C ILE A 476 58.00 40.91 -32.07
N GLY A 477 57.63 42.04 -31.46
CA GLY A 477 57.71 42.27 -30.03
C GLY A 477 56.71 41.39 -29.28
N SER A 478 56.99 40.09 -29.24
CA SER A 478 56.44 39.18 -28.25
C SER A 478 56.92 39.70 -26.89
N GLN A 479 56.01 40.28 -26.12
CA GLN A 479 56.21 40.50 -24.69
C GLN A 479 56.34 39.11 -24.06
N MET A 480 57.58 38.63 -24.01
CA MET A 480 57.97 37.38 -23.40
C MET A 480 57.67 37.51 -21.91
N LEU A 481 56.85 36.61 -21.37
CA LEU A 481 56.50 36.60 -19.96
C LEU A 481 57.76 36.57 -19.11
N ASP A 482 57.80 37.47 -18.13
CA ASP A 482 58.72 37.38 -17.01
C ASP A 482 58.33 36.14 -16.17
N VAL A 483 58.99 35.01 -16.47
CA VAL A 483 58.72 33.67 -15.90
C VAL A 483 58.88 33.68 -14.37
N GLY A 484 59.56 34.68 -13.80
CA GLY A 484 59.71 34.87 -12.35
C GLY A 484 58.41 35.18 -11.59
N ARG A 485 57.33 35.61 -12.26
CA ARG A 485 56.07 35.96 -11.59
C ARG A 485 55.16 34.78 -11.18
N LEU A 486 55.48 33.56 -11.60
CA LEU A 486 54.63 32.36 -11.45
C LEU A 486 55.10 31.37 -10.37
N GLU A 487 55.90 31.81 -9.41
CA GLU A 487 56.24 31.01 -8.23
C GLU A 487 54.98 30.58 -7.46
N ARG A 488 54.89 29.29 -7.10
CA ARG A 488 53.75 28.64 -6.44
C ARG A 488 52.49 28.56 -7.31
N SER A 489 52.63 28.17 -8.58
CA SER A 489 51.50 27.91 -9.48
C SER A 489 51.19 26.41 -9.63
N ILE A 490 49.94 26.07 -9.93
CA ILE A 490 49.49 24.72 -10.30
C ILE A 490 48.69 24.77 -11.60
N VAL A 491 48.95 23.83 -12.51
CA VAL A 491 48.27 23.67 -13.80
C VAL A 491 47.41 22.41 -13.75
N ILE A 492 46.12 22.53 -14.05
CA ILE A 492 45.14 21.44 -13.99
C ILE A 492 44.39 21.34 -15.33
N GLY A 493 44.31 20.12 -15.87
CA GLY A 493 43.65 19.84 -17.15
C GLY A 493 44.58 19.94 -18.36
N GLY A 494 44.02 19.76 -19.56
CA GLY A 494 44.75 19.78 -20.82
C GLY A 494 45.48 18.47 -21.16
N HIS A 495 45.81 18.28 -22.45
CA HIS A 495 46.39 17.03 -22.93
C HIS A 495 47.83 16.81 -22.44
N ARG A 496 48.26 15.55 -22.25
CA ARG A 496 49.59 15.19 -21.72
C ARG A 496 50.76 15.82 -22.50
N ASN A 497 50.61 15.97 -23.81
CA ASN A 497 51.62 16.61 -24.68
C ASN A 497 51.70 18.13 -24.47
N TRP A 498 50.56 18.79 -24.22
CA TRP A 498 50.52 20.21 -23.89
C TRP A 498 51.14 20.48 -22.52
N GLN A 499 50.80 19.67 -21.51
CA GLN A 499 51.43 19.75 -20.18
C GLN A 499 52.96 19.56 -20.24
N LYS A 500 53.45 18.60 -21.05
CA LYS A 500 54.89 18.38 -21.26
C LYS A 500 55.60 19.60 -21.85
N LYS A 501 54.97 20.26 -22.84
CA LYS A 501 55.53 21.47 -23.45
C LYS A 501 55.48 22.66 -22.49
N LEU A 502 54.37 22.83 -21.78
CA LEU A 502 54.19 23.92 -20.81
C LEU A 502 55.12 23.78 -19.59
N ARG A 503 55.44 22.56 -19.16
CA ARG A 503 56.42 22.29 -18.09
C ARG A 503 57.83 22.79 -18.43
N ARG A 504 58.20 22.88 -19.72
CA ARG A 504 59.48 23.47 -20.14
C ARG A 504 59.50 25.00 -19.97
N CYS A 505 58.34 25.63 -20.12
CA CYS A 505 58.18 27.08 -19.99
C CYS A 505 57.91 27.52 -18.55
N LEU A 506 57.33 26.64 -17.73
CA LEU A 506 57.00 26.86 -16.32
C LEU A 506 57.57 25.74 -15.44
N PRO A 507 58.90 25.70 -15.24
CA PRO A 507 59.56 24.61 -14.53
C PRO A 507 59.23 24.57 -13.03
N THR A 508 58.80 25.68 -12.44
CA THR A 508 58.47 25.82 -11.01
C THR A 508 57.00 25.48 -10.68
N SER A 509 56.18 25.21 -11.69
CA SER A 509 54.75 24.90 -11.55
C SER A 509 54.50 23.41 -11.32
N GLN A 510 53.50 23.08 -10.51
CA GLN A 510 53.01 21.72 -10.34
C GLN A 510 51.95 21.40 -11.40
N PHE A 511 51.90 20.17 -11.93
CA PHE A 511 50.97 19.79 -12.99
C PHE A 511 50.10 18.61 -12.54
N LEU A 512 48.78 18.71 -12.72
CA LEU A 512 47.80 17.66 -12.46
C LEU A 512 47.13 17.23 -13.78
N SER A 513 47.08 15.93 -14.05
CA SER A 513 46.42 15.38 -15.24
C SER A 513 44.89 15.48 -15.12
N SER A 514 44.20 15.66 -16.25
CA SER A 514 42.73 15.72 -16.35
C SER A 514 42.00 14.46 -15.90
N ASP A 515 42.70 13.33 -15.81
CA ASP A 515 42.10 12.01 -15.55
C ASP A 515 42.03 11.65 -14.05
N TYR A 516 42.70 12.43 -13.19
CA TYR A 516 42.73 12.23 -11.75
C TYR A 516 41.58 12.97 -11.04
N MET A 517 40.44 12.31 -10.85
CA MET A 517 39.28 12.88 -10.13
C MET A 517 39.48 12.96 -8.61
N ASN A 518 40.36 12.11 -8.05
CA ASN A 518 40.63 12.00 -6.61
C ASN A 518 42.01 12.55 -6.24
N PHE A 519 42.27 13.84 -6.47
CA PHE A 519 43.44 14.51 -5.91
C PHE A 519 43.16 15.02 -4.48
N ASP A 520 44.20 15.02 -3.64
CA ASP A 520 44.18 15.57 -2.28
C ASP A 520 44.05 17.11 -2.33
N PRO A 521 42.99 17.70 -1.75
CA PRO A 521 42.80 19.16 -1.69
C PRO A 521 43.99 19.94 -1.09
N SER A 522 44.81 19.29 -0.27
CA SER A 522 45.99 19.91 0.35
C SER A 522 47.00 20.49 -0.65
N VAL A 523 47.05 19.92 -1.86
CA VAL A 523 47.93 20.34 -2.97
C VAL A 523 47.60 21.77 -3.45
N LEU A 524 46.37 22.23 -3.25
CA LEU A 524 45.94 23.57 -3.63
C LEU A 524 46.35 24.63 -2.60
N HIS A 525 46.42 24.31 -1.30
CA HIS A 525 46.48 25.32 -0.23
C HIS A 525 47.74 26.21 -0.22
N ASN A 526 48.86 25.73 -0.79
CA ASN A 526 50.13 26.48 -0.84
C ASN A 526 50.40 27.14 -2.20
N LYS A 527 49.40 27.19 -3.09
CA LYS A 527 49.53 27.76 -4.44
C LYS A 527 48.87 29.14 -4.51
N LYS A 528 49.54 30.08 -5.18
CA LYS A 528 49.02 31.45 -5.41
C LYS A 528 48.20 31.54 -6.70
N TYR A 529 48.56 30.73 -7.70
CA TYR A 529 47.92 30.73 -9.02
C TYR A 529 47.46 29.33 -9.40
N ILE A 530 46.19 29.21 -9.82
CA ILE A 530 45.60 27.95 -10.30
C ILE A 530 45.24 28.15 -11.77
N ILE A 531 45.99 27.51 -12.67
CA ILE A 531 45.80 27.59 -14.12
C ILE A 531 44.96 26.39 -14.56
N VAL A 532 43.79 26.67 -15.15
CA VAL A 532 42.83 25.64 -15.54
C VAL A 532 42.64 25.67 -17.04
N ASN A 533 42.97 24.55 -17.70
CA ASN A 533 42.62 24.38 -19.11
C ASN A 533 41.20 23.84 -19.24
N THR A 534 40.28 24.68 -19.71
CA THR A 534 38.84 24.36 -19.71
C THR A 534 38.44 23.45 -20.87
N ASP A 535 39.27 23.30 -21.90
CA ASP A 535 38.94 22.50 -23.08
C ASP A 535 39.01 20.99 -22.77
N ILE A 536 39.78 20.61 -21.74
CA ILE A 536 39.95 19.24 -21.29
C ILE A 536 39.92 19.22 -19.76
N LEU A 537 38.74 19.47 -19.18
CA LEU A 537 38.45 19.41 -17.75
C LEU A 537 37.05 18.81 -17.52
N LYS A 538 36.95 17.76 -16.70
CA LYS A 538 35.64 17.21 -16.29
C LYS A 538 34.95 18.17 -15.33
N HIS A 539 33.65 18.43 -15.52
CA HIS A 539 32.86 19.35 -14.68
C HIS A 539 32.97 19.06 -13.17
N GLY A 540 33.03 17.78 -12.76
CA GLY A 540 33.21 17.42 -11.35
C GLY A 540 34.53 17.91 -10.75
N LEU A 541 35.62 17.92 -11.53
CA LEU A 541 36.93 18.40 -11.07
C LEU A 541 36.93 19.93 -10.90
N TYR A 542 36.23 20.64 -11.79
CA TYR A 542 36.02 22.09 -11.69
C TYR A 542 35.33 22.49 -10.38
N TYR A 543 34.18 21.87 -10.07
CA TYR A 543 33.44 22.18 -8.84
C TYR A 543 34.25 21.87 -7.58
N LYS A 544 35.05 20.78 -7.60
CA LYS A 544 35.95 20.45 -6.49
C LYS A 544 37.02 21.53 -6.27
N ILE A 545 37.65 22.03 -7.34
CA ILE A 545 38.65 23.11 -7.25
C ILE A 545 38.00 24.42 -6.74
N MET A 546 36.78 24.71 -7.19
CA MET A 546 36.06 25.94 -6.80
C MET A 546 35.62 25.94 -5.33
N ASN A 547 35.29 24.77 -4.79
CA ASN A 547 34.92 24.63 -3.38
C ASN A 547 36.14 24.66 -2.43
N GLU A 548 37.28 24.12 -2.86
CA GLU A 548 38.48 23.98 -2.02
C GLU A 548 39.46 25.17 -2.10
N ARG A 549 39.26 26.10 -3.04
CA ARG A 549 40.15 27.27 -3.19
C ARG A 549 39.94 28.30 -2.07
N LYS A 550 41.02 28.92 -1.62
CA LYS A 550 40.98 30.09 -0.74
C LYS A 550 40.73 31.37 -1.56
N LYS A 551 40.05 32.37 -0.99
CA LYS A 551 39.68 33.63 -1.67
C LYS A 551 40.87 34.41 -2.23
N GLU A 552 42.07 34.19 -1.70
CA GLU A 552 43.32 34.87 -2.10
C GLU A 552 44.00 34.23 -3.32
N GLN A 553 43.54 33.06 -3.77
CA GLN A 553 44.13 32.31 -4.89
C GLN A 553 43.52 32.77 -6.21
N LYS A 554 44.36 33.17 -7.17
CA LYS A 554 43.90 33.64 -8.48
C LYS A 554 43.76 32.46 -9.43
N VAL A 555 42.54 32.23 -9.93
CA VAL A 555 42.26 31.20 -10.94
C VAL A 555 42.38 31.83 -12.33
N VAL A 556 43.18 31.22 -13.18
CA VAL A 556 43.47 31.65 -14.55
C VAL A 556 42.94 30.61 -15.52
N TYR A 557 42.11 31.02 -16.47
CA TYR A 557 41.52 30.11 -17.45
C TYR A 557 42.27 30.19 -18.77
N VAL A 558 42.62 29.04 -19.33
CA VAL A 558 43.35 28.95 -20.60
C VAL A 558 42.66 27.99 -21.55
N HIS A 559 42.76 28.28 -22.84
CA HIS A 559 42.13 27.50 -23.90
C HIS A 559 43.15 26.99 -24.93
N GLY A 560 42.88 25.82 -25.48
CA GLY A 560 43.61 25.19 -26.57
C GLY A 560 44.90 24.48 -26.16
N ASN A 561 45.57 23.93 -27.18
CA ASN A 561 46.83 23.19 -27.05
C ASN A 561 48.07 24.00 -27.51
N ASN A 562 47.91 25.27 -27.87
CA ASN A 562 49.00 26.14 -28.30
C ASN A 562 49.64 26.85 -27.10
N VAL A 563 50.90 26.52 -26.80
CA VAL A 563 51.62 27.00 -25.61
C VAL A 563 51.86 28.51 -25.64
N ASP A 564 52.19 29.10 -26.78
CA ASP A 564 52.42 30.55 -26.88
C ASP A 564 51.14 31.35 -26.70
N ARG A 565 50.01 30.78 -27.15
CA ARG A 565 48.68 31.34 -26.88
C ARG A 565 48.33 31.24 -25.40
N THR A 566 48.53 30.06 -24.79
CA THR A 566 48.32 29.84 -23.35
C THR A 566 49.13 30.84 -22.51
N LEU A 567 50.40 31.03 -22.82
CA LEU A 567 51.29 31.95 -22.12
C LEU A 567 50.78 33.40 -22.21
N ARG A 568 50.36 33.85 -23.40
CA ARG A 568 49.75 35.18 -23.58
C ARG A 568 48.43 35.34 -22.81
N GLU A 569 47.60 34.29 -22.74
CA GLU A 569 46.35 34.31 -21.97
C GLU A 569 46.64 34.40 -20.46
N ILE A 570 47.66 33.70 -19.96
CA ILE A 570 48.14 33.81 -18.58
C ILE A 570 48.66 35.23 -18.31
N ALA A 571 49.49 35.79 -19.19
CA ALA A 571 49.99 37.16 -19.04
C ALA A 571 48.86 38.18 -18.99
N ARG A 572 47.87 38.07 -19.87
CA ARG A 572 46.73 39.00 -19.91
C ARG A 572 45.86 38.95 -18.65
N GLN A 573 45.79 37.80 -17.99
CA GLN A 573 44.99 37.65 -16.76
C GLN A 573 45.80 37.96 -15.50
N LEU A 574 47.13 37.98 -15.57
CA LEU A 574 48.02 38.24 -14.43
C LEU A 574 48.66 39.64 -14.42
N GLY A 575 48.86 40.25 -15.59
CA GLY A 575 49.09 41.69 -15.75
C GLY A 575 47.80 42.46 -15.60
#